data_AF-A0A800B0W0-F1
#
_entry.id   AF-A0A800B0W0-F1
#
_cell.length_a   1.000
_cell.length_b   1.000
_cell.length_c   1.000
_cell.angle_alpha   90.00
_cell.angle_beta   90.00
_cell.angle_gamma   90.00
#
_symmetry.space_group_name_H-M   'P 1'
#
loop_
_entity.id
_entity.type
_entity.pdbx_description
1 polymer ?
#
loop_
_entity_poly.entity_id
_entity_poly.type
_entity_poly.pdbx_seq_one_letter_code
_entity_poly.pdbx_strand_id
1 'polypeptide(L)' 'DISAGDTVRIFSDRGSVEIPVKLNYTVKPGVVRTTFHQPEIFINIITGDVGDKETMTPEYKVVAVDFKKV' A
#
# COMPACT_ATOMS: atom_id res chain seq x y z
N ASP A 1 -4.80 -11.30 14.44
CA ASP A 1 -3.97 -12.06 13.47
C ASP A 1 -4.45 -11.88 12.04
N ILE A 2 -3.52 -11.93 11.10
CA ILE A 2 -3.77 -11.88 9.65
C ILE A 2 -3.22 -13.18 9.04
N SER A 3 -4.02 -13.80 8.18
CA SER A 3 -3.71 -15.04 7.48
C SER A 3 -3.72 -14.84 5.95
N ALA A 4 -3.13 -15.77 5.23
CA ALA A 4 -3.16 -15.76 3.77
C ALA A 4 -4.62 -15.83 3.27
N GLY A 5 -4.97 -14.98 2.31
CA GLY A 5 -6.32 -14.90 1.76
C GLY A 5 -7.28 -13.99 2.54
N ASP A 6 -6.89 -13.50 3.72
CA ASP A 6 -7.66 -12.46 4.41
C ASP A 6 -7.72 -11.19 3.57
N THR A 7 -8.81 -10.45 3.69
CA THR A 7 -8.88 -9.08 3.19
C THR A 7 -8.51 -8.11 4.31
N VAL A 8 -7.67 -7.14 3.99
CA VAL A 8 -7.28 -6.08 4.93
C VAL A 8 -7.64 -4.73 4.34
N ARG A 9 -8.00 -3.80 5.21
CA ARG A 9 -8.02 -2.38 4.88
C ARG A 9 -6.64 -1.81 5.16
N ILE A 10 -5.89 -1.49 4.11
CA ILE A 10 -4.63 -0.74 4.19
C ILE A 10 -4.93 0.75 4.05
N PHE A 11 -4.27 1.59 4.85
CA PHE A 11 -4.55 3.01 4.90
C PHE A 11 -3.30 3.84 5.23
N SER A 12 -3.34 5.10 4.79
CA SER A 12 -2.40 6.16 5.14
C SER A 12 -3.17 7.39 5.64
N ASP A 13 -2.47 8.52 5.80
CA ASP A 13 -3.08 9.83 6.05
C ASP A 13 -3.98 10.33 4.90
N ARG A 14 -3.82 9.77 3.69
CA ARG A 14 -4.50 10.23 2.47
C ARG A 14 -5.74 9.43 2.09
N GLY A 15 -5.85 8.20 2.57
CA GLY A 15 -6.99 7.35 2.22
C GLY A 15 -6.83 5.90 2.66
N SER A 16 -7.70 5.04 2.13
CA SER A 16 -7.67 3.61 2.40
C SER A 16 -8.23 2.80 1.25
N VAL A 17 -7.74 1.58 1.09
CA VAL A 17 -8.30 0.57 0.18
C VAL A 17 -8.39 -0.79 0.86
N GLU A 18 -9.36 -1.60 0.42
CA GLU A 18 -9.45 -3.00 0.81
C GLU A 18 -8.73 -3.87 -0.23
N ILE A 19 -7.85 -4.76 0.22
CA ILE A 19 -7.00 -5.59 -0.64
C ILE A 19 -6.77 -6.98 -0.03
N PRO A 20 -6.73 -8.06 -0.83
CA PRO A 20 -6.40 -9.39 -0.33
C PRO A 20 -4.92 -9.48 0.09
N VAL A 21 -4.67 -10.23 1.16
CA VAL A 21 -3.33 -10.46 1.71
C VAL A 21 -2.69 -11.68 1.08
N LYS A 22 -1.45 -11.48 0.60
CA LYS A 22 -0.52 -12.56 0.28
C LYS A 22 0.66 -12.50 1.23
N LEU A 23 0.78 -13.51 2.10
CA LEU A 23 1.95 -13.65 2.97
C LEU A 23 3.20 -13.95 2.12
N ASN A 24 4.28 -13.24 2.39
CA ASN A 24 5.54 -13.40 1.68
C ASN A 24 6.72 -13.19 2.64
N TYR A 25 7.68 -14.13 2.62
CA TYR A 25 8.87 -14.11 3.47
C TYR A 25 10.09 -13.46 2.81
N THR A 26 10.00 -13.03 1.55
CA THR A 26 11.09 -12.31 0.85
C THR A 26 11.06 -10.80 1.11
N VAL A 27 9.95 -10.28 1.62
CA VAL A 27 9.81 -8.87 2.01
C VAL A 27 10.26 -8.73 3.47
N LYS A 28 11.05 -7.70 3.76
CA LYS A 28 11.57 -7.46 5.11
C LYS A 28 10.43 -7.18 6.09
N PRO A 29 10.55 -7.59 7.37
CA PRO A 29 9.60 -7.19 8.41
C PRO A 29 9.40 -5.67 8.45
N GLY A 30 8.15 -5.22 8.57
CA GLY A 30 7.78 -3.80 8.55
C GLY A 30 7.67 -3.18 7.15
N VAL A 31 7.92 -3.93 6.08
CA VAL A 31 7.74 -3.47 4.70
C VAL A 31 6.56 -4.20 4.05
N VAL A 32 5.74 -3.44 3.33
CA VAL A 32 4.65 -3.99 2.51
C VAL A 32 4.93 -3.75 1.03
N ARG A 33 4.46 -4.67 0.20
CA ARG A 33 4.55 -4.61 -1.25
C ARG A 33 3.15 -4.75 -1.84
N THR A 34 2.79 -3.83 -2.74
CA THR A 34 1.54 -3.87 -3.50
C THR A 34 1.81 -3.79 -4.99
N THR A 35 0.77 -3.98 -5.78
CA THR A 35 0.74 -3.75 -7.23
C THR A 35 -0.44 -2.85 -7.57
N PHE A 36 -0.40 -2.19 -8.73
CA PHE A 36 -1.40 -1.18 -9.11
C PHE A 36 -2.17 -1.54 -10.39
N HIS A 37 -2.14 -2.82 -10.79
CA HIS A 37 -2.70 -3.25 -12.08
C HIS A 37 -4.23 -3.37 -12.10
N GLN A 38 -4.86 -3.59 -10.94
CA GLN A 38 -6.31 -3.71 -10.81
C GLN A 38 -6.93 -2.32 -10.59
N PRO A 39 -7.65 -1.74 -11.56
CA PRO A 39 -8.26 -0.42 -11.40
C PRO A 39 -9.34 -0.38 -10.31
N GLU A 40 -9.94 -1.53 -9.97
CA GLU A 40 -10.93 -1.67 -8.90
C GLU A 40 -10.31 -1.42 -7.51
N ILE A 41 -8.99 -1.64 -7.40
CA ILE A 41 -8.20 -1.37 -6.19
C ILE A 41 -7.25 -0.22 -6.51
N PHE A 42 -7.76 1.01 -6.41
CA PHE A 42 -6.99 2.21 -6.71
C PHE A 42 -5.95 2.52 -5.61
N ILE A 43 -4.90 1.70 -5.53
CA ILE A 43 -3.87 1.76 -4.46
C ILE A 43 -3.13 3.09 -4.41
N ASN A 44 -3.05 3.83 -5.51
CA ASN A 44 -2.38 5.14 -5.50
C ASN A 44 -3.12 6.18 -4.64
N ILE A 45 -4.38 5.94 -4.23
CA ILE A 45 -5.09 6.84 -3.30
C ILE A 45 -4.41 6.95 -1.92
N ILE A 46 -3.65 5.93 -1.51
CA ILE A 46 -2.92 5.97 -0.24
C ILE A 46 -1.50 6.56 -0.40
N THR A 47 -1.07 6.84 -1.63
CA THR A 47 0.27 7.36 -1.94
C THR A 47 0.33 8.88 -1.85
N GLY A 48 1.55 9.41 -1.73
CA GLY A 48 1.78 10.83 -1.53
C GLY A 48 1.65 11.70 -2.77
N ASP A 49 1.38 12.98 -2.53
CA ASP A 49 1.52 14.09 -3.48
C ASP A 49 2.93 14.69 -3.50
N VAL A 50 3.83 14.15 -2.67
CA VAL A 50 5.24 14.56 -2.63
C VAL A 50 5.94 14.11 -3.90
N GLY A 51 6.58 15.07 -4.56
CA GLY A 51 7.44 14.82 -5.72
C GLY A 51 8.87 15.30 -5.47
N ASP A 52 9.79 14.76 -6.26
CA ASP A 52 11.15 15.26 -6.38
C ASP A 52 11.16 16.75 -6.77
N LYS A 53 12.11 17.52 -6.23
CA LYS A 53 12.13 18.98 -6.39
C LYS A 53 12.43 19.45 -7.81
N GLU A 54 13.22 18.67 -8.55
CA GLU A 54 13.70 19.07 -9.87
C GLU A 54 12.82 18.50 -10.98
N THR A 55 12.47 17.21 -10.86
CA THR A 55 11.76 16.46 -11.90
C THR A 55 10.27 16.31 -11.64
N MET A 56 9.81 16.68 -10.44
CA MET A 56 8.43 16.45 -9.98
C MET A 56 8.02 14.97 -9.97
N THR A 57 9.00 14.05 -9.96
CA THR A 57 8.72 12.61 -9.93
C THR A 57 8.05 12.24 -8.59
N PRO A 58 6.84 11.65 -8.59
CA PRO A 58 6.10 11.32 -7.38
C PRO A 58 6.74 10.18 -6.56
N GLU A 59 6.60 10.26 -5.24
CA GLU A 59 7.07 9.24 -4.31
C GLU A 59 6.05 8.10 -4.17
N TYR A 60 6.18 7.09 -5.04
CA TYR A 60 5.35 5.87 -5.00
C TYR A 60 5.96 4.72 -4.20
N LYS A 61 7.25 4.77 -3.86
CA LYS A 61 7.96 3.61 -3.29
C LYS A 61 8.06 3.66 -1.77
N VAL A 62 7.94 4.84 -1.18
CA VAL A 62 8.02 5.06 0.27
C VAL A 62 6.77 5.77 0.76
N VAL A 63 5.90 5.03 1.42
CA VAL A 63 4.66 5.55 2.02
C VAL A 63 4.50 4.92 3.40
N ALA A 64 4.29 5.75 4.43
CA ALA A 64 3.93 5.26 5.76
C ALA A 64 2.48 4.80 5.73
N VAL A 65 2.24 3.55 6.11
CA VAL A 65 0.93 2.90 6.06
C VAL A 65 0.71 2.05 7.30
N ASP A 66 -0.55 1.80 7.59
CA ASP A 66 -1.01 0.80 8.56
C ASP A 66 -2.15 -0.02 7.93
N PHE A 67 -2.48 -1.17 8.52
CA PHE A 67 -3.52 -2.04 8.01
C PHE A 67 -4.26 -2.76 9.13
N LYS A 68 -5.54 -3.04 8.88
CA LYS A 68 -6.37 -3.84 9.77
C LYS A 68 -7.14 -4.89 8.99
N LYS A 69 -7.36 -6.05 9.60
CA LYS A 69 -8.27 -7.06 9.07
C LYS A 69 -9.69 -6.47 8.99
N VAL A 70 -10.37 -6.74 7.87
CA VAL A 70 -11.79 -6.40 7.68
C VAL A 70 -12.65 -7.40 8.44
#